data_AF-A0A535N374-F1
#
_entry.id   AF-A0A535N374-F1
#
_cell.length_a   1.000
_cell.length_b   1.000
_cell.length_c   1.000
_cell.angle_alpha   90.00
_cell.angle_beta   90.00
_cell.angle_gamma   90.00
#
_symmetry.space_group_name_H-M   'P 1'
#
loop_
_entity.id
_entity.type
_entity.pdbx_description
1 polymer ?
#
loop_
_entity_poly.entity_id
_entity_poly.type
_entity_poly.pdbx_seq_one_letter_code
_entity_poly.pdbx_strand_id
1 'polypeptide(L)' 'MVTPSTTSQLDRIRELILPTLSFLGYELYDLALAGSGASTTLRVRIDRPEGVTLDDCERVSKSVSALLDQAD' A
#
# COMPACT_ATOMS: atom_id res chain seq x y z
N MET A 1 14.14 22.39 -5.07
CA MET A 1 13.11 22.36 -4.01
C MET A 1 12.16 21.22 -4.33
N VAL A 2 12.33 20.06 -3.70
CA VAL A 2 11.31 18.99 -3.69
C VAL A 2 10.46 19.22 -2.44
N THR A 3 9.15 19.29 -2.59
CA THR A 3 8.19 19.43 -1.49
C THR A 3 8.31 18.24 -0.53
N PRO A 4 8.57 18.43 0.78
CA PRO A 4 8.96 17.33 1.67
C PRO A 4 7.80 16.52 2.30
N SER A 5 6.54 16.68 1.89
CA SER A 5 5.43 16.07 2.62
C SER A 5 5.08 14.63 2.21
N THR A 6 5.47 14.16 1.02
CA THR A 6 4.92 12.92 0.44
C THR A 6 5.60 11.63 0.93
N THR A 7 6.88 11.68 1.31
CA THR A 7 7.64 10.47 1.70
C THR A 7 7.16 9.88 3.02
N SER A 8 6.78 10.72 3.99
CA SER A 8 6.39 10.26 5.33
C SER A 8 5.04 9.53 5.34
N GLN A 9 4.12 9.88 4.44
CA GLN A 9 2.81 9.26 4.34
C GLN A 9 2.93 7.84 3.75
N LEU A 10 3.85 7.67 2.79
CA LEU A 10 4.17 6.39 2.17
C LEU A 10 4.75 5.40 3.18
N ASP A 11 5.68 5.86 4.04
CA ASP A 11 6.25 5.05 5.13
C ASP A 11 5.17 4.63 6.14
N ARG A 12 4.31 5.58 6.56
CA ARG A 12 3.22 5.27 7.49
C ARG A 12 2.27 4.22 6.93
N ILE A 13 1.88 4.34 5.66
CA ILE A 13 1.06 3.34 4.96
C ILE A 13 1.80 2.00 4.92
N ARG A 14 3.09 2.01 4.57
CA ARG A 14 3.94 0.81 4.51
C ARG A 14 3.90 0.06 5.84
N GLU A 15 4.17 0.74 6.95
CA GLU A 15 4.17 0.16 8.31
C GLU A 15 2.79 -0.34 8.74
N LEU A 16 1.72 0.30 8.28
CA LEU A 16 0.34 -0.08 8.57
C LEU A 16 -0.07 -1.36 7.83
N ILE A 17 0.34 -1.50 6.57
CA ILE A 17 -0.07 -2.61 5.71
C ILE A 17 0.87 -3.81 5.82
N LEU A 18 2.16 -3.60 6.14
CA LEU A 18 3.16 -4.64 6.38
C LEU A 18 2.66 -5.78 7.28
N PRO A 19 2.16 -5.53 8.51
CA PRO A 19 1.70 -6.61 9.38
C PRO A 19 0.49 -7.34 8.80
N THR A 20 -0.38 -6.63 8.08
CA THR A 20 -1.55 -7.23 7.41
C THR A 20 -1.11 -8.16 6.29
N LEU A 21 -0.17 -7.71 5.45
CA LEU A 21 0.39 -8.51 4.36
C LEU A 21 1.11 -9.74 4.92
N SER A 22 2.01 -9.57 5.88
CA SER A 22 2.71 -10.69 6.51
C SER A 22 1.78 -11.68 7.20
N PHE A 23 0.71 -11.20 7.85
CA PHE A 23 -0.30 -12.07 8.47
C PHE A 23 -1.05 -12.92 7.43
N LEU A 24 -1.29 -12.36 6.25
CA LEU A 24 -1.92 -13.05 5.14
C LEU A 24 -0.95 -13.89 4.30
N GLY A 25 0.35 -13.86 4.60
CA GLY A 25 1.39 -14.56 3.83
C GLY A 25 1.85 -13.85 2.55
N TYR A 26 1.60 -12.54 2.45
CA TYR A 26 2.09 -11.67 1.37
C TYR A 26 3.34 -10.90 1.81
N GLU A 27 4.23 -10.67 0.86
CA GLU A 27 5.38 -9.79 1.00
C GLU A 27 5.17 -8.50 0.21
N LEU A 28 5.50 -7.36 0.83
CA LEU A 28 5.43 -6.07 0.14
C LEU A 28 6.70 -5.88 -0.71
N TYR A 29 6.53 -5.99 -2.02
CA TYR A 29 7.62 -5.84 -2.98
C TYR A 29 7.99 -4.37 -3.21
N ASP A 30 7.00 -3.51 -3.47
CA ASP A 30 7.21 -2.09 -3.75
C ASP A 30 5.96 -1.27 -3.45
N LEU A 31 6.16 0.00 -3.09
CA LEU A 31 5.08 0.93 -2.77
C LEU A 31 5.44 2.30 -3.32
N ALA A 32 4.60 2.82 -4.22
CA ALA A 32 4.86 4.07 -4.92
C ALA A 32 3.59 4.93 -5.00
N LEU A 33 3.72 6.23 -4.77
CA LEU A 33 2.67 7.21 -5.07
C LEU A 33 2.91 7.72 -6.48
N ALA A 34 1.97 7.47 -7.38
CA ALA A 34 2.01 7.89 -8.76
C ALA A 34 0.94 8.95 -9.02
N GLY A 35 1.35 10.14 -9.47
CA GLY A 35 0.44 11.26 -9.74
C GLY A 35 0.98 12.56 -9.18
N SER A 36 0.35 13.68 -9.53
CA SER A 36 0.70 15.01 -9.01
C SER A 36 -0.59 15.81 -8.79
N GLY A 37 -0.78 16.31 -7.57
CA GLY A 37 -1.94 17.13 -7.20
C GLY A 37 -3.13 16.30 -6.69
N ALA A 38 -4.34 16.66 -7.10
CA ALA A 38 -5.60 16.11 -6.59
C ALA A 38 -5.87 14.64 -6.97
N SER A 39 -5.11 14.08 -7.92
CA SER A 39 -5.23 12.70 -8.39
C SER A 39 -3.92 11.96 -8.14
N THR A 40 -3.67 11.65 -6.87
CA THR A 40 -2.54 10.80 -6.47
C THR A 40 -3.00 9.36 -6.33
N THR A 41 -2.36 8.45 -7.05
CA THR A 41 -2.66 7.02 -7.06
C THR A 41 -1.61 6.26 -6.26
N LEU A 42 -2.03 5.59 -5.19
CA LEU A 42 -1.18 4.67 -4.45
C LEU A 42 -1.04 3.36 -5.23
N ARG A 43 0.18 2.99 -5.58
CA ARG A 43 0.51 1.72 -6.26
C ARG A 43 1.23 0.81 -5.29
N VAL A 44 0.57 -0.28 -4.93
CA VAL A 44 1.09 -1.32 -4.03
C VAL A 44 1.42 -2.54 -4.86
N ARG A 45 2.66 -3.03 -4.78
CA ARG A 45 3.08 -4.31 -5.37
C ARG A 45 3.31 -5.30 -4.25
N ILE A 46 2.57 -6.40 -4.31
CA ILE A 46 2.69 -7.53 -3.37
C ILE A 46 3.19 -8.75 -4.15
N ASP A 47 3.98 -9.57 -3.47
CA ASP A 47 4.44 -10.86 -3.97
C ASP A 47 4.18 -11.94 -2.93
N ARG A 48 4.10 -13.20 -3.36
CA ARG A 48 4.04 -14.34 -2.44
C ARG A 48 4.59 -15.60 -3.09
N PRO A 49 5.22 -16.49 -2.32
CA PRO A 49 5.81 -17.72 -2.84
C PRO A 49 4.77 -18.68 -3.46
N GLU A 50 3.52 -18.61 -3.00
CA GLU A 50 2.43 -19.48 -3.47
C GLU A 50 1.70 -18.93 -4.72
N GLY A 51 2.04 -17.71 -5.16
CA GLY A 51 1.37 -16.98 -6.24
C GLY A 51 0.24 -16.05 -5.76
N VAL A 52 0.21 -14.82 -6.27
CA VAL A 52 -0.83 -13.82 -5.97
C VAL A 52 -1.96 -13.91 -6.98
N THR A 53 -3.20 -14.04 -6.52
CA THR A 53 -4.38 -14.00 -7.38
C THR A 53 -5.01 -12.62 -7.46
N LEU A 54 -5.91 -12.40 -8.42
CA LEU A 54 -6.65 -11.14 -8.52
C LEU A 54 -7.54 -10.87 -7.29
N ASP A 55 -8.09 -11.93 -6.67
CA ASP A 55 -8.90 -11.81 -5.45
C ASP A 55 -8.06 -11.27 -4.28
N ASP A 56 -6.81 -11.73 -4.18
CA ASP A 56 -5.87 -11.26 -3.17
C ASP A 56 -5.53 -9.78 -3.36
N CYS A 57 -5.28 -9.36 -4.61
CA CYS A 57 -5.10 -7.96 -4.95
C CYS A 57 -6.31 -7.11 -4.56
N GLU A 58 -7.53 -7.60 -4.80
CA GLU A 58 -8.76 -6.89 -4.44
C GLU A 58 -8.94 -6.81 -2.92
N ARG A 59 -8.71 -7.92 -2.19
CA ARG A 59 -8.74 -7.97 -0.73
C ARG A 59 -7.74 -7.03 -0.10
N VAL A 60 -6.50 -7.04 -0.57
CA VAL A 60 -5.45 -6.14 -0.10
C VAL A 60 -5.85 -4.69 -0.40
N SER A 61 -6.27 -4.37 -1.62
CA SER A 61 -6.69 -3.00 -1.97
C SER A 61 -7.81 -2.46 -1.07
N LYS A 62 -8.83 -3.28 -0.78
CA LYS A 62 -9.92 -2.93 0.15
C LYS A 62 -9.43 -2.78 1.58
N SER A 63 -8.61 -3.71 2.06
CA SER A 63 -8.05 -3.68 3.43
C SER A 63 -7.18 -2.45 3.65
N VAL A 64 -6.32 -2.16 2.68
CA VAL A 64 -5.46 -0.96 2.68
C VAL A 64 -6.30 0.31 2.66
N SER A 65 -7.33 0.40 1.82
CA SER A 65 -8.23 1.57 1.81
C SER A 65 -8.91 1.79 3.16
N ALA A 66 -9.45 0.73 3.77
CA ALA A 66 -10.11 0.81 5.06
C ALA A 66 -9.14 1.23 6.19
N LEU A 67 -7.92 0.69 6.18
CA LEU A 67 -6.87 1.05 7.12
C LEU A 67 -6.43 2.52 6.97
N LEU A 68 -6.32 3.01 5.73
CA LEU A 68 -6.03 4.43 5.47
C LEU A 68 -7.16 5.34 5.97
N ASP A 69 -8.43 5.01 5.68
CA ASP A 69 -9.61 5.80 6.09
C ASP A 69 -9.72 5.90 7.63
N GLN A 70 -9.31 4.87 8.36
CA GLN A 70 -9.22 4.91 9.83
C GLN A 70 -8.03 5.71 10.36
N ALA A 71 -6.97 5.88 9.58
CA ALA A 71 -5.71 6.49 10.01
C ALA A 71 -5.58 7.99 9.64
N ASP A 72 -6.53 8.51 8.85
CA ASP A 72 -6.65 9.91 8.39
C ASP A 72 -7.61 10.73 9.28
#